data_AF-A0A1F3YQ62-F1
#
_entry.id   AF-A0A1F3YQ62-F1
#
_cell.length_a   1.000
_cell.length_b   1.000
_cell.length_c   1.000
_cell.angle_alpha   90.00
_cell.angle_beta   90.00
_cell.angle_gamma   90.00
#
_symmetry.space_group_name_H-M   'P 1'
#
loop_
_entity.id
_entity.type
_entity.pdbx_description
1 polymer ?
#
loop_
_entity_poly.entity_id
_entity_poly.type
_entity_poly.pdbx_seq_one_letter_code
_entity_poly.pdbx_strand_id
1 'polypeptide(L)'
;MTGRRRVSRSLSTRTTSASRDEFETDIKPNPEAAFEQARLTEEERKMVRDLDWRALIRYGASFFTLEKLGRVSGVSNPAMVAHMRGETLEEFLKTRNVPGAR
;
A
#
# COMPACT_ATOMS: atom_id res chain seq x y z
N MET A 1 14.35 14.96 7.57
CA MET A 1 14.02 13.59 7.10
C MET A 1 13.76 13.63 5.60
N THR A 2 14.43 12.78 4.82
CA THR A 2 14.23 12.60 3.37
C THR A 2 12.91 11.88 3.08
N GLY A 3 12.22 12.23 1.98
CA GLY A 3 10.84 11.79 1.66
C GLY A 3 10.60 10.28 1.73
N ARG A 4 11.53 9.46 1.19
CA ARG A 4 11.52 7.99 1.29
C ARG A 4 11.29 7.47 2.72
N ARG A 5 11.90 8.12 3.72
CA ARG A 5 11.78 7.71 5.12
C ARG A 5 10.44 8.10 5.74
N ARG A 6 9.66 9.04 5.19
CA ARG A 6 8.33 9.40 5.73
C ARG A 6 7.26 8.39 5.34
N VAL A 7 7.10 8.10 4.05
CA VAL A 7 6.14 7.08 3.57
C VAL A 7 6.51 5.70 4.12
N SER A 8 7.78 5.30 4.00
CA SER A 8 8.19 4.00 4.52
C SER A 8 8.03 3.94 6.04
N ARG A 9 8.33 4.99 6.80
CA ARG A 9 8.12 5.01 8.26
C ARG A 9 6.63 5.04 8.61
N SER A 10 5.81 5.90 8.02
CA SER A 10 4.35 5.91 8.21
C SER A 10 3.74 4.51 8.12
N LEU A 11 4.19 3.75 7.12
CA LEU A 11 3.70 2.43 6.79
C LEU A 11 4.54 1.28 7.43
N SER A 12 5.65 1.58 8.13
CA SER A 12 6.58 0.59 8.69
C SER A 12 7.02 0.82 10.14
N THR A 13 6.91 2.02 10.74
CA THR A 13 6.91 2.15 12.20
C THR A 13 5.75 1.32 12.66
N ARG A 14 6.07 0.42 13.58
CA ARG A 14 5.23 -0.64 14.13
C ARG A 14 5.62 -2.04 13.63
N THR A 15 6.86 -2.42 13.98
CA THR A 15 7.47 -3.76 13.80
C THR A 15 7.24 -4.70 15.00
N THR A 16 6.36 -4.34 15.93
CA THR A 16 5.88 -5.21 17.02
C THR A 16 4.48 -5.70 16.65
N SER A 17 4.10 -6.92 17.03
CA SER A 17 2.76 -7.47 16.77
C SER A 17 1.63 -6.52 17.20
N ALA A 18 1.79 -5.85 18.34
CA ALA A 18 0.83 -4.88 18.90
C ALA A 18 0.57 -3.66 18.00
N SER A 19 1.49 -3.35 17.11
CA SER A 19 1.52 -2.07 16.42
C SER A 19 1.17 -2.25 14.92
N ARG A 20 1.20 -3.50 14.44
CA ARG A 20 0.60 -3.93 13.16
C ARG A 20 -0.93 -3.83 13.18
N ASP A 21 -1.56 -4.22 14.30
CA ASP A 21 -3.01 -4.09 14.49
C ASP A 21 -3.44 -2.63 14.52
N GLU A 22 -2.72 -1.75 15.21
CA GLU A 22 -3.11 -0.34 15.31
C GLU A 22 -3.11 0.40 13.96
N PHE A 23 -2.15 0.13 13.05
CA PHE A 23 -2.19 0.74 11.72
C PHE A 23 -3.33 0.20 10.84
N GLU A 24 -3.60 -1.11 10.91
CA GLU A 24 -4.77 -1.71 10.24
C GLU A 24 -6.11 -1.21 10.83
N THR A 25 -6.11 -0.83 12.12
CA THR A 25 -7.27 -0.29 12.84
C THR A 25 -7.47 1.22 12.60
N ASP A 26 -6.39 2.01 12.38
CA ASP A 26 -6.43 3.47 12.26
C ASP A 26 -6.75 3.98 10.84
N ILE A 27 -6.23 3.34 9.78
CA ILE A 27 -6.47 3.80 8.39
C ILE A 27 -7.92 3.58 7.95
N LYS A 28 -8.54 2.46 8.34
CA LYS A 28 -9.90 2.10 7.90
C LYS A 28 -10.97 3.13 8.30
N PRO A 29 -10.97 3.70 9.52
CA PRO A 29 -11.93 4.72 9.91
C PRO A 29 -11.50 6.16 9.57
N ASN A 30 -10.19 6.50 9.55
CA ASN A 30 -9.75 7.88 9.31
C ASN A 30 -8.34 7.99 8.68
N PRO A 31 -8.23 7.87 7.34
CA PRO A 31 -6.94 7.92 6.65
C PRO A 31 -6.22 9.28 6.79
N GLU A 32 -6.96 10.39 6.88
CA GLU A 32 -6.36 11.73 7.02
C GLU A 32 -5.67 11.91 8.37
N ALA A 33 -6.25 11.41 9.47
CA ALA A 33 -5.59 11.43 10.77
C ALA A 33 -4.28 10.63 10.76
N ALA A 34 -4.25 9.49 10.07
CA ALA A 34 -3.03 8.70 9.91
C ALA A 34 -1.96 9.43 9.07
N PHE A 35 -2.37 10.17 8.03
CA PHE A 35 -1.46 10.99 7.21
C PHE A 35 -0.85 12.14 8.00
N GLU A 36 -1.64 12.81 8.83
CA GLU A 36 -1.17 13.89 9.70
C GLU A 36 -0.17 13.40 10.74
N GLN A 37 -0.48 12.30 11.44
CA GLN A 37 0.44 11.69 12.41
C GLN A 37 1.77 11.28 11.76
N ALA A 38 1.70 10.76 10.54
CA ALA A 38 2.85 10.40 9.72
C ALA A 38 3.59 11.60 9.10
N ARG A 39 3.01 12.80 9.18
CA ARG A 39 3.50 14.04 8.55
C ARG A 39 3.75 13.87 7.05
N LEU A 40 2.83 13.20 6.37
CA LEU A 40 2.89 13.06 4.92
C LEU A 40 2.68 14.41 4.25
N THR A 41 3.52 14.70 3.26
CA THR A 41 3.32 15.81 2.32
C THR A 41 2.10 15.57 1.45
N GLU A 42 1.55 16.63 0.83
CA GLU A 42 0.37 16.50 -0.02
C GLU A 42 0.59 15.55 -1.21
N GLU A 43 1.79 15.54 -1.79
CA GLU A 43 2.17 14.60 -2.84
C GLU A 43 2.13 13.14 -2.35
N GLU A 44 2.68 12.88 -1.16
CA GLU A 44 2.65 11.55 -0.53
C GLU A 44 1.20 11.12 -0.22
N ARG A 45 0.37 12.03 0.29
CA ARG A 45 -1.06 11.77 0.54
C ARG A 45 -1.81 11.46 -0.75
N LYS A 46 -1.55 12.20 -1.82
CA LYS A 46 -2.16 11.95 -3.13
C LYS A 46 -1.85 10.54 -3.63
N MET A 47 -0.56 10.14 -3.62
CA MET A 47 -0.17 8.79 -4.02
C MET A 47 -0.84 7.69 -3.20
N VAL A 48 -0.97 7.88 -1.89
CA VAL A 48 -1.63 6.91 -1.00
C VAL A 48 -3.15 6.87 -1.20
N ARG A 49 -3.82 8.02 -1.35
CA ARG A 49 -5.28 8.09 -1.60
C ARG A 49 -5.67 7.47 -2.93
N ASP A 50 -4.89 7.74 -3.97
CA ASP A 50 -5.15 7.22 -5.32
C ASP A 50 -4.71 5.77 -5.49
N LEU A 51 -4.07 5.18 -4.46
CA LEU A 51 -3.45 3.85 -4.53
C LEU A 51 -2.53 3.71 -5.76
N ASP A 52 -1.78 4.77 -6.09
CA ASP A 52 -0.86 4.77 -7.23
C ASP A 52 0.39 3.96 -6.88
N TRP A 53 0.24 2.63 -6.97
CA TRP A 53 1.28 1.68 -6.58
C TRP A 53 2.58 1.90 -7.36
N ARG A 54 2.50 2.33 -8.62
CA ARG A 54 3.66 2.59 -9.47
C ARG A 54 4.40 3.83 -8.99
N ALA A 55 3.69 4.91 -8.67
CA ALA A 55 4.29 6.10 -8.09
C ALA A 55 4.90 5.80 -6.72
N LEU A 56 4.21 5.05 -5.86
CA LEU A 56 4.71 4.68 -4.52
C LEU A 56 6.00 3.84 -4.59
N ILE A 57 6.08 2.86 -5.50
CA ILE A 57 7.33 2.10 -5.73
C ILE A 57 8.44 3.03 -6.24
N ARG A 58 8.16 3.89 -7.24
CA ARG A 58 9.16 4.85 -7.76
C ARG A 58 9.64 5.84 -6.70
N TYR A 59 8.75 6.24 -5.79
CA TYR A 59 9.06 7.10 -4.65
C TYR A 59 9.94 6.38 -3.60
N GLY A 60 10.04 5.05 -3.68
CA GLY A 60 10.93 4.23 -2.87
C GLY A 60 10.26 3.51 -1.70
N ALA A 61 8.93 3.38 -1.71
CA ALA A 61 8.22 2.49 -0.80
C ALA A 61 8.55 1.02 -1.13
N SER A 62 8.71 0.19 -0.09
CA SER A 62 8.98 -1.25 -0.29
C SER A 62 7.68 -1.99 -0.64
N PHE A 63 7.78 -3.11 -1.35
CA PHE A 63 6.59 -3.92 -1.68
C PHE A 63 5.82 -4.37 -0.42
N PHE A 64 6.49 -4.81 0.64
CA PHE A 64 5.86 -5.21 1.91
C PHE A 64 5.10 -4.06 2.57
N THR A 65 5.55 -2.83 2.35
CA THR A 65 4.88 -1.62 2.80
C THR A 65 3.56 -1.43 2.05
N LEU A 66 3.58 -1.63 0.72
CA LEU A 66 2.39 -1.51 -0.12
C LEU A 66 1.40 -2.64 0.12
N GLU A 67 1.86 -3.86 0.36
CA GLU A 67 1.03 -5.01 0.70
C GLU A 67 0.11 -4.70 1.91
N LYS A 68 0.66 -4.05 2.96
CA LYS A 68 -0.15 -3.62 4.12
C LYS A 68 -1.22 -2.61 3.74
N LEU A 69 -0.86 -1.61 2.92
CA LEU A 69 -1.81 -0.62 2.40
C LEU A 69 -2.90 -1.29 1.55
N GLY A 70 -2.52 -2.24 0.68
CA GLY A 70 -3.47 -3.03 -0.11
C GLY A 70 -4.48 -3.76 0.77
N ARG A 71 -4.02 -4.44 1.82
CA ARG A 71 -4.90 -5.14 2.75
C ARG A 71 -5.94 -4.22 3.41
N VAL A 72 -5.54 -3.07 3.93
CA VAL A 72 -6.48 -2.14 4.59
C VAL A 72 -7.45 -1.50 3.60
N SER A 73 -7.00 -1.29 2.36
CA SER A 73 -7.80 -0.76 1.25
C SER A 73 -8.62 -1.83 0.51
N GLY A 74 -8.58 -3.10 0.92
CA GLY A 74 -9.32 -4.19 0.28
C GLY A 74 -8.78 -4.62 -1.10
N VAL A 75 -7.54 -4.26 -1.42
CA VAL A 75 -6.85 -4.62 -2.67
C VAL A 75 -5.96 -5.83 -2.43
N SER A 76 -6.19 -6.92 -3.17
CA SER A 76 -5.38 -8.14 -3.09
C SER A 76 -4.00 -7.94 -3.76
N ASN A 77 -3.00 -8.74 -3.36
CA ASN A 77 -1.67 -8.69 -3.98
C ASN A 77 -1.73 -8.92 -5.51
N PRO A 78 -2.47 -9.91 -6.05
CA PRO A 78 -2.64 -10.05 -7.49
C PRO A 78 -3.24 -8.81 -8.17
N ALA A 79 -4.24 -8.17 -7.57
CA ALA A 79 -4.86 -6.97 -8.13
C ALA A 79 -3.89 -5.78 -8.13
N MET A 80 -3.09 -5.63 -7.07
CA MET A 80 -2.03 -4.63 -6.99
C MET A 80 -0.98 -4.83 -8.10
N VAL A 81 -0.52 -6.08 -8.29
CA VAL A 81 0.47 -6.40 -9.34
C VAL A 81 -0.11 -6.21 -10.74
N ALA A 82 -1.37 -6.59 -10.97
CA ALA A 82 -2.07 -6.34 -12.23
C ALA A 82 -2.12 -4.83 -12.55
N HIS A 83 -2.50 -4.01 -11.55
CA HIS A 83 -2.51 -2.56 -11.70
C HIS A 83 -1.11 -1.99 -11.99
N MET A 84 -0.07 -2.49 -11.31
CA MET A 84 1.32 -2.12 -11.60
C MET A 84 1.76 -2.51 -13.02
N ARG A 85 1.25 -3.60 -13.58
CA ARG A 85 1.51 -4.05 -14.96
C ARG A 85 0.69 -3.29 -16.00
N GLY A 86 -0.37 -2.60 -15.60
CA GLY A 86 -1.28 -1.90 -16.52
C GLY A 86 -2.26 -2.84 -17.22
N GLU A 87 -2.58 -3.96 -16.58
CA GLU A 87 -3.54 -4.96 -17.06
C GLU A 87 -4.65 -5.17 -16.02
N THR A 88 -5.76 -5.77 -16.45
CA THR A 88 -6.84 -6.16 -15.55
C THR A 88 -6.42 -7.33 -14.65
N LEU A 89 -7.11 -7.51 -13.51
CA LEU A 89 -6.88 -8.67 -12.65
C LEU A 89 -7.10 -9.99 -13.41
N GLU A 90 -8.13 -10.05 -14.27
CA GLU A 90 -8.42 -11.24 -15.07
C GLU A 90 -7.27 -11.58 -16.03
N GLU A 91 -6.74 -10.59 -16.76
CA GLU A 91 -5.57 -10.76 -17.63
C GLU A 91 -4.34 -11.22 -16.84
N PHE A 92 -4.11 -10.64 -15.66
CA PHE A 92 -3.01 -11.05 -14.80
C PHE A 92 -3.15 -12.52 -14.36
N LEU A 93 -4.33 -12.93 -13.93
CA LEU A 93 -4.60 -14.30 -13.47
C LEU A 93 -4.44 -15.32 -14.59
N LYS A 94 -4.78 -14.99 -15.85
CA LYS A 94 -4.51 -15.85 -17.02
C LYS A 94 -3.02 -16.15 -17.20
N THR A 95 -2.13 -15.26 -16.76
CA THR A 95 -0.67 -15.49 -16.81
C THR A 95 -0.14 -16.36 -15.68
N ARG A 96 -0.97 -16.73 -14.70
CA ARG A 96 -0.57 -17.56 -13.56
C ARG A 96 -0.88 -19.02 -13.88
N ASN A 97 0.16 -19.86 -13.87
CA ASN A 97 0.01 -21.30 -14.07
C ASN A 97 -0.33 -21.99 -12.74
N VAL A 98 -1.45 -21.59 -12.12
CA VAL A 98 -1.92 -22.13 -10.84
C VAL A 98 -3.26 -22.82 -11.07
N PRO A 99 -3.32 -24.17 -10.99
CA PRO A 99 -4.58 -24.89 -11.09
C PRO A 99 -5.59 -24.38 -10.05
N GLY A 100 -6.74 -23.87 -10.49
CA GLY A 100 -7.84 -23.49 -9.60
C GLY A 100 -7.81 -22.04 -9.05
N ALA A 101 -6.91 -21.17 -9.52
CA ALA A 101 -7.05 -19.74 -9.23
C ALA A 101 -8.33 -19.19 -9.90
N ARG A 102 -9.27 -18.70 -9.08
CA ARG A 102 -10.49 -17.98 -9.52
C ARG A 102 -10.50 -16.61 -8.89
#